data_AF-A0A212DHX0-F1
#
_entry.id   AF-A0A212DHX0-F1
#
_cell.length_a   1.000
_cell.length_b   1.000
_cell.length_c   1.000
_cell.angle_alpha   90.00
_cell.angle_beta   90.00
_cell.angle_gamma   90.00
#
_symmetry.space_group_name_H-M   'P 1'
#
loop_
_entity.id
_entity.type
_entity.pdbx_description
1 polymer ?
#
loop_
_entity_poly.entity_id
_entity_poly.type
_entity_poly.pdbx_seq_one_letter_code
_entity_poly.pdbx_strand_id
1 'polypeptide(L)'
;MCRVFLRVWYSPLGIACLICGKIIAIKDLEVVARQLGMYMITVIVGLIIHGGIFLPLIYFLVTRKNPFSFFAGIFQAWITALGTASSAGTLPVTFRCLEENLGIDKRVTRFVLPVGATINMDGTALYEAVAAIFIAQMNGVVLDGGQIVTVSLTATLASVGAASIPSAGLVTMLLILTAVGLPTEDISLLVAVDWLL
;
A
#
# COMPACT_ATOMS: atom_id res chain seq x y z
N MET A 1 1.08 -18.26 23.13
CA MET A 1 0.14 -17.15 23.41
C MET A 1 0.75 -16.06 24.30
N CYS A 2 1.29 -16.38 25.49
CA CYS A 2 1.83 -15.39 26.46
C CYS A 2 3.02 -14.54 25.94
N ARG A 3 3.92 -15.10 25.12
CA ARG A 3 5.09 -14.39 24.54
C ARG A 3 4.76 -13.36 23.45
N VAL A 4 3.56 -13.41 22.86
CA VAL A 4 3.12 -12.43 21.84
C VAL A 4 2.45 -11.25 22.53
N PHE A 5 1.62 -11.52 23.55
CA PHE A 5 1.04 -10.49 24.40
C PHE A 5 2.13 -9.62 25.04
N LEU A 6 3.18 -10.22 25.62
CA LEU A 6 4.29 -9.44 26.20
C LEU A 6 4.94 -8.51 25.16
N ARG A 7 5.13 -8.97 23.91
CA ARG A 7 5.70 -8.16 22.83
C ARG A 7 4.81 -6.98 22.45
N VAL A 8 3.50 -7.20 22.32
CA VAL A 8 2.53 -6.13 21.99
C VAL A 8 2.45 -5.06 23.07
N TRP A 9 2.66 -5.40 24.34
CA TRP A 9 2.69 -4.43 25.45
C TRP A 9 4.00 -3.63 25.52
N TYR A 10 5.14 -4.19 25.09
CA TYR A 10 6.42 -3.47 24.98
C TYR A 10 6.56 -2.70 23.66
N SER A 11 5.85 -3.09 22.60
CA SER A 11 5.83 -2.41 21.30
C SER A 11 5.57 -0.91 21.39
N PRO A 12 4.56 -0.39 22.13
CA PRO A 12 4.33 1.05 22.23
C PRO A 12 5.50 1.81 22.87
N LEU A 13 6.22 1.19 23.81
CA LEU A 13 7.40 1.77 24.46
C LEU A 13 8.61 1.79 23.51
N GLY A 14 8.81 0.73 22.73
CA GLY A 14 9.84 0.67 21.69
C GLY A 14 9.57 1.63 20.53
N ILE A 15 8.31 1.71 20.08
CA ILE A 15 7.85 2.64 19.04
C ILE A 15 8.00 4.09 19.51
N ALA A 16 7.60 4.41 20.75
CA ALA A 16 7.80 5.75 21.32
C ALA A 16 9.29 6.13 21.43
N CYS A 17 10.17 5.22 21.86
CA CYS A 17 11.61 5.49 21.91
C CYS A 17 12.23 5.67 20.52
N LEU A 18 11.79 4.92 19.50
CA LEU A 18 12.23 5.07 18.12
C LEU A 18 11.74 6.39 17.51
N ILE A 19 10.47 6.75 17.75
CA ILE A 19 9.88 8.02 17.32
C ILE A 19 10.60 9.19 18.00
N CYS A 20 10.77 9.18 19.32
CA CYS A 20 11.51 10.21 20.05
C CYS A 20 12.98 10.30 19.62
N GLY A 21 13.66 9.16 19.45
CA GLY A 21 15.04 9.11 18.97
C GLY A 21 15.21 9.71 17.58
N LYS A 22 14.23 9.51 16.68
CA LYS A 22 14.23 10.12 15.35
C LYS A 22 13.82 11.59 15.36
N ILE A 23 12.82 11.99 16.17
CA ILE A 23 12.44 13.40 16.35
C ILE A 23 13.62 14.24 16.87
N ILE A 24 14.44 13.67 17.76
CA ILE A 24 15.64 14.35 18.31
C ILE A 24 16.80 14.37 17.30
N ALA A 25 16.88 13.39 16.38
CA ALA A 25 17.89 13.33 15.33
C ALA A 25 17.57 14.24 14.11
N ILE A 26 16.30 14.63 13.95
CA ILE A 26 15.86 15.55 12.90
C ILE A 26 16.21 16.98 13.31
N LYS A 27 17.22 17.57 12.66
CA LYS A 27 17.64 18.95 12.89
C LYS A 27 16.57 19.99 12.50
N ASP A 28 15.68 19.65 11.56
CA ASP A 28 14.60 20.52 11.07
C ASP A 28 13.27 19.75 10.92
N LEU A 29 12.46 19.74 11.98
CA LEU A 29 11.16 19.05 12.02
C LEU A 29 10.22 19.54 10.89
N GLU A 30 10.32 20.82 10.53
CA GLU A 30 9.53 21.43 9.47
C GLU A 30 9.85 20.86 8.08
N VAL A 31 11.13 20.63 7.78
CA VAL A 31 11.57 20.13 6.48
C VAL A 31 11.16 18.67 6.30
N VAL A 32 11.34 17.84 7.33
CA VAL A 32 10.95 16.42 7.28
C VAL A 32 9.43 16.26 7.23
N ALA A 33 8.68 17.03 8.03
CA ALA A 33 7.22 17.02 7.97
C ALA A 33 6.71 17.44 6.58
N ARG A 34 7.34 18.45 5.96
CA ARG A 34 7.00 18.89 4.60
C ARG A 34 7.30 17.80 3.55
N GLN A 35 8.46 17.15 3.64
CA GLN A 35 8.84 16.08 2.72
C GLN A 35 7.91 14.86 2.84
N LEU A 36 7.60 14.43 4.06
CA LEU A 36 6.64 13.34 4.31
C LEU A 36 5.21 13.70 3.88
N GLY A 37 4.80 14.95 4.07
CA GLY A 37 3.51 15.45 3.58
C GLY A 37 3.41 15.39 2.06
N MET A 38 4.47 15.80 1.35
CA MET A 38 4.53 15.68 -0.12
C MET A 38 4.51 14.21 -0.55
N TYR A 39 5.23 13.34 0.15
CA TYR A 39 5.19 11.89 -0.09
C TYR A 39 3.76 11.33 0.03
N MET A 40 3.05 11.61 1.13
CA MET A 40 1.67 11.18 1.30
C MET A 40 0.76 11.67 0.18
N ILE A 41 0.87 12.94 -0.19
CA ILE A 41 0.09 13.51 -1.29
C ILE A 41 0.39 12.77 -2.60
N THR A 42 1.66 12.46 -2.89
CA THR A 42 2.02 11.71 -4.11
C THR A 42 1.43 10.31 -4.13
N VAL A 43 1.44 9.59 -3.01
CA VAL A 43 0.82 8.25 -2.90
C VAL A 43 -0.69 8.35 -3.09
N ILE A 44 -1.36 9.24 -2.37
CA ILE A 44 -2.82 9.43 -2.46
C ILE A 44 -3.24 9.81 -3.88
N VAL A 45 -2.53 10.76 -4.51
CA VAL A 45 -2.80 11.17 -5.90
C VAL A 45 -2.57 10.00 -6.86
N GLY A 46 -1.51 9.22 -6.68
CA GLY A 46 -1.24 8.01 -7.46
C GLY A 46 -2.36 6.99 -7.36
N LEU A 47 -2.84 6.70 -6.14
CA LEU A 47 -3.95 5.77 -5.90
C LEU A 47 -5.27 6.28 -6.50
N ILE A 48 -5.56 7.59 -6.38
CA ILE A 48 -6.76 8.21 -6.98
C ILE A 48 -6.70 8.13 -8.51
N ILE A 49 -5.55 8.41 -9.12
CA ILE A 49 -5.38 8.30 -10.57
C ILE A 49 -5.53 6.84 -11.01
N HIS A 50 -4.90 5.90 -10.30
CA HIS A 50 -4.98 4.49 -10.63
C HIS A 50 -6.41 3.94 -10.50
N GLY A 51 -7.04 4.12 -9.34
CA GLY A 51 -8.38 3.63 -9.05
C GLY A 51 -9.51 4.40 -9.72
N GLY A 52 -9.32 5.69 -9.96
CA GLY A 52 -10.34 6.60 -10.51
C GLY A 52 -10.23 6.87 -12.01
N ILE A 53 -9.09 6.56 -12.65
CA ILE A 53 -8.89 6.77 -14.10
C ILE A 53 -8.47 5.48 -14.78
N PHE A 54 -7.38 4.84 -14.36
CA PHE A 54 -6.84 3.66 -15.05
C PHE A 54 -7.75 2.44 -14.97
N LEU A 55 -8.17 2.02 -13.77
CA LEU A 55 -9.07 0.87 -13.60
C LEU A 55 -10.43 1.06 -14.30
N PRO A 56 -11.12 2.21 -14.18
CA PRO A 56 -12.36 2.48 -14.91
C PRO A 56 -12.17 2.47 -16.42
N LEU A 57 -11.04 2.99 -16.92
CA LEU A 57 -10.73 3.00 -18.35
C LEU A 57 -10.54 1.58 -18.88
N ILE A 58 -9.78 0.74 -18.17
CA ILE A 58 -9.60 -0.68 -18.54
C ILE A 58 -10.96 -1.39 -18.53
N TYR A 59 -11.77 -1.18 -17.49
CA TYR A 59 -13.12 -1.75 -17.40
C TYR A 59 -13.97 -1.33 -18.61
N PHE A 60 -13.99 -0.05 -18.95
CA PHE A 60 -14.76 0.47 -20.08
C PHE A 60 -14.26 -0.09 -21.42
N LEU A 61 -12.95 -0.19 -21.63
CA LEU A 61 -12.38 -0.71 -22.88
C LEU A 61 -12.74 -2.19 -23.10
N VAL A 62 -12.69 -3.01 -22.04
CA VAL A 62 -12.94 -4.45 -22.10
C VAL A 62 -14.43 -4.78 -22.11
N THR A 63 -15.20 -4.20 -21.20
CA THR A 63 -16.63 -4.56 -21.03
C THR A 63 -17.56 -3.69 -21.86
N ARG A 64 -17.10 -2.52 -22.34
CA ARG A 64 -17.90 -1.48 -23.02
C ARG A 64 -19.12 -1.03 -22.21
N LYS A 65 -19.09 -1.21 -20.89
CA LYS A 65 -20.14 -0.80 -19.95
C LYS A 65 -19.69 0.39 -19.13
N ASN A 66 -20.67 1.13 -18.61
CA ASN A 66 -20.41 2.30 -17.77
C ASN A 66 -19.74 1.88 -16.43
N PRO A 67 -18.49 2.31 -16.15
CA PRO A 67 -17.80 1.96 -14.91
C PRO A 67 -18.47 2.58 -13.66
N PHE A 68 -19.16 3.71 -13.78
CA PHE A 68 -19.80 4.37 -12.63
C PHE A 68 -20.91 3.52 -12.01
N SER A 69 -21.67 2.79 -12.83
CA SER A 69 -22.68 1.83 -12.34
C SER A 69 -22.04 0.68 -11.56
N PHE A 70 -20.84 0.26 -11.97
CA PHE A 70 -20.06 -0.75 -11.26
C PHE A 70 -19.58 -0.22 -9.90
N PHE A 71 -19.02 0.99 -9.85
CA PHE A 71 -18.58 1.62 -8.60
C PHE A 71 -19.72 1.81 -7.60
N ALA A 72 -20.90 2.22 -8.06
CA ALA A 72 -22.08 2.33 -7.20
C ALA A 72 -22.46 0.97 -6.58
N GLY A 73 -22.35 -0.12 -7.33
CA GLY A 73 -22.63 -1.47 -6.84
C GLY A 73 -21.66 -1.99 -5.78
N ILE A 74 -20.40 -1.53 -5.78
CA ILE A 74 -19.36 -1.96 -4.82
C ILE A 74 -19.08 -0.94 -3.72
N PHE A 75 -19.85 0.15 -3.64
CA PHE A 75 -19.59 1.26 -2.73
C PHE A 75 -19.50 0.84 -1.25
N GLN A 76 -20.32 -0.12 -0.82
CA GLN A 76 -20.25 -0.66 0.54
C GLN A 76 -18.91 -1.38 0.83
N ALA A 77 -18.35 -2.08 -0.15
CA ALA A 77 -17.05 -2.74 0.00
C ALA A 77 -15.93 -1.70 0.16
N TRP A 78 -16.01 -0.57 -0.53
CA TRP A 78 -15.05 0.55 -0.39
C TRP A 78 -15.06 1.16 1.01
N ILE A 79 -16.26 1.49 1.54
CA ILE A 79 -16.39 2.03 2.90
C ILE A 79 -15.88 1.01 3.92
N THR A 80 -16.20 -0.27 3.73
CA THR A 80 -15.71 -1.32 4.62
C THR A 80 -14.20 -1.40 4.58
N ALA A 81 -13.58 -1.31 3.38
CA ALA A 81 -12.12 -1.38 3.24
C ALA A 81 -11.40 -0.22 3.88
N LEU A 82 -11.97 0.98 3.76
CA LEU A 82 -11.46 2.15 4.45
C LEU A 82 -11.58 2.00 5.97
N GLY A 83 -12.68 1.43 6.46
CA GLY A 83 -12.92 1.26 7.90
C GLY A 83 -12.11 0.13 8.55
N THR A 84 -11.83 -0.96 7.82
CA THR A 84 -11.09 -2.11 8.35
C THR A 84 -9.59 -2.07 8.06
N ALA A 85 -9.16 -1.25 7.09
CA ALA A 85 -7.78 -1.22 6.57
C ALA A 85 -7.23 -2.61 6.21
N SER A 86 -8.11 -3.54 5.78
CA SER A 86 -7.73 -4.93 5.50
C SER A 86 -8.53 -5.54 4.35
N SER A 87 -7.83 -5.97 3.29
CA SER A 87 -8.40 -6.66 2.12
C SER A 87 -9.04 -8.01 2.47
N ALA A 88 -8.47 -8.75 3.44
CA ALA A 88 -9.05 -10.00 3.90
C ALA A 88 -10.36 -9.77 4.69
N GLY A 89 -10.42 -8.69 5.48
CA GLY A 89 -11.60 -8.30 6.24
C GLY A 89 -12.77 -7.83 5.37
N THR A 90 -12.50 -7.35 4.15
CA THR A 90 -13.52 -6.79 3.23
C THR A 90 -14.06 -7.79 2.24
N LEU A 91 -13.39 -8.94 2.10
CA LEU A 91 -13.72 -9.98 1.15
C LEU A 91 -15.19 -10.44 1.23
N PRO A 92 -15.79 -10.67 2.43
CA PRO A 92 -17.19 -11.09 2.53
C PRO A 92 -18.18 -10.04 2.02
N VAL A 93 -17.91 -8.75 2.30
CA VAL A 93 -18.74 -7.63 1.81
C VAL A 93 -18.60 -7.47 0.30
N THR A 94 -17.39 -7.69 -0.23
CA THR A 94 -17.11 -7.66 -1.66
C THR A 94 -17.87 -8.76 -2.41
N PHE A 95 -17.88 -9.99 -1.88
CA PHE A 95 -18.69 -11.08 -2.42
C PHE A 95 -20.17 -10.69 -2.55
N ARG A 96 -20.74 -10.14 -1.47
CA ARG A 96 -22.13 -9.72 -1.45
C ARG A 96 -22.42 -8.63 -2.48
N CYS A 97 -21.57 -7.61 -2.57
CA CYS A 97 -21.72 -6.53 -3.55
C CYS A 97 -21.68 -7.04 -5.00
N LEU A 98 -20.75 -7.94 -5.33
CA LEU A 98 -20.63 -8.46 -6.69
C LEU A 98 -21.76 -9.43 -7.06
N GLU A 99 -22.19 -10.29 -6.14
CA GLU A 99 -23.24 -11.29 -6.40
C GLU A 99 -24.66 -10.69 -6.33
N GLU A 100 -24.96 -9.85 -5.32
CA GLU A 100 -26.31 -9.31 -5.09
C GLU A 100 -26.56 -7.99 -5.85
N ASN A 101 -25.63 -7.03 -5.81
CA ASN A 101 -25.87 -5.72 -6.42
C ASN A 101 -25.56 -5.71 -7.93
N LEU A 102 -24.53 -6.45 -8.35
CA LEU A 102 -24.05 -6.46 -9.74
C LEU A 102 -24.42 -7.74 -10.51
N GLY A 103 -24.97 -8.75 -9.83
CA GLY A 103 -25.46 -9.98 -10.45
C GLY A 103 -24.38 -10.81 -11.16
N ILE A 104 -23.12 -10.74 -10.70
CA ILE A 104 -22.02 -11.50 -11.29
C ILE A 104 -22.15 -12.98 -10.90
N ASP A 105 -21.85 -13.88 -11.84
CA ASP A 105 -21.91 -15.32 -11.63
C ASP A 105 -20.99 -15.77 -10.47
N LYS A 106 -21.56 -16.54 -9.54
CA LYS A 106 -20.87 -17.02 -8.33
C LYS A 106 -19.65 -17.87 -8.63
N ARG A 107 -19.61 -18.55 -9.78
CA ARG A 107 -18.46 -19.37 -10.21
C ARG A 107 -17.25 -18.47 -10.50
N VAL A 108 -17.48 -17.28 -11.05
CA VAL A 108 -16.43 -16.31 -11.33
C VAL A 108 -15.98 -15.61 -10.05
N THR A 109 -16.93 -15.09 -9.25
CA THR A 109 -16.58 -14.36 -8.00
C THR A 109 -15.80 -15.25 -7.03
N ARG A 110 -16.21 -16.50 -6.83
CA ARG A 110 -15.59 -17.44 -5.89
C ARG A 110 -14.21 -17.94 -6.30
N PHE A 111 -13.85 -17.80 -7.57
CA PHE A 111 -12.51 -18.10 -8.04
C PHE A 111 -11.63 -16.85 -8.05
N VAL A 112 -12.12 -15.75 -8.63
CA VAL A 112 -11.30 -14.55 -8.86
C VAL A 112 -11.06 -13.75 -7.59
N LEU A 113 -12.06 -13.59 -6.71
CA LEU A 113 -11.91 -12.75 -5.51
C LEU A 113 -10.86 -13.29 -4.51
N PRO A 114 -10.85 -14.59 -4.14
CA PRO A 114 -9.84 -15.10 -3.20
C PRO A 114 -8.41 -15.03 -3.75
N VAL A 115 -8.25 -15.28 -5.05
CA VAL A 115 -6.95 -15.17 -5.73
C VAL A 115 -6.52 -13.70 -5.83
N GLY A 116 -7.45 -12.80 -6.16
CA GLY A 116 -7.18 -11.37 -6.24
C GLY A 116 -6.83 -10.74 -4.90
N ALA A 117 -7.48 -11.16 -3.80
CA ALA A 117 -7.23 -10.60 -2.47
C ALA A 117 -5.80 -10.87 -1.94
N THR A 118 -5.12 -11.88 -2.47
CA THR A 118 -3.74 -12.22 -2.09
C THR A 118 -2.72 -11.76 -3.12
N ILE A 119 -3.01 -11.89 -4.42
CA ILE A 119 -2.04 -11.61 -5.48
C ILE A 119 -2.11 -10.14 -5.94
N ASN A 120 -3.30 -9.54 -5.99
CA ASN A 120 -3.52 -8.24 -6.62
C ASN A 120 -3.37 -7.08 -5.63
N MET A 121 -2.13 -6.80 -5.23
CA MET A 121 -1.78 -5.71 -4.31
C MET A 121 -1.23 -4.46 -5.04
N ASP A 122 -2.03 -3.89 -5.95
CA ASP A 122 -1.61 -2.71 -6.74
C ASP A 122 -1.27 -1.50 -5.87
N GLY A 123 -2.03 -1.28 -4.80
CA GLY A 123 -1.78 -0.20 -3.85
C GLY A 123 -0.43 -0.33 -3.15
N THR A 124 -0.06 -1.55 -2.74
CA THR A 124 1.23 -1.85 -2.12
C THR A 124 2.37 -1.64 -3.11
N ALA A 125 2.24 -2.10 -4.36
CA ALA A 125 3.25 -1.89 -5.39
C ALA A 125 3.49 -0.38 -5.65
N LEU A 126 2.42 0.42 -5.72
CA LEU A 126 2.52 1.87 -5.91
C LEU A 126 3.20 2.54 -4.71
N TYR A 127 2.75 2.20 -3.49
CA TYR A 127 3.34 2.72 -2.25
C TYR A 127 4.84 2.42 -2.17
N GLU A 128 5.24 1.16 -2.38
CA GLU A 128 6.64 0.74 -2.30
C GLU A 128 7.52 1.39 -3.36
N ALA A 129 7.03 1.52 -4.60
CA ALA A 129 7.77 2.19 -5.67
C ALA A 129 7.99 3.68 -5.37
N VAL A 130 6.96 4.39 -4.92
CA VAL A 130 7.06 5.81 -4.55
C VAL A 130 7.96 5.98 -3.33
N ALA A 131 7.85 5.10 -2.34
CA ALA A 131 8.68 5.11 -1.15
C ALA A 131 10.18 4.94 -1.47
N ALA A 132 10.52 4.04 -2.40
CA ALA A 132 11.91 3.81 -2.79
C ALA A 132 12.50 5.03 -3.51
N ILE A 133 11.72 5.65 -4.39
CA ILE A 133 12.12 6.88 -5.09
C ILE A 133 12.26 8.04 -4.09
N PHE A 134 11.34 8.16 -3.13
CA PHE A 134 11.38 9.17 -2.08
C PHE A 134 12.65 9.06 -1.22
N ILE A 135 13.01 7.85 -0.78
CA ILE A 135 14.24 7.61 -0.01
C ILE A 135 15.49 7.96 -0.83
N ALA A 136 15.51 7.61 -2.12
CA ALA A 136 16.61 7.99 -3.01
C ALA A 136 16.75 9.52 -3.10
N GLN A 137 15.63 10.24 -3.28
CA GLN A 137 15.61 11.70 -3.35
C GLN A 137 16.04 12.37 -2.03
N MET A 138 15.62 11.82 -0.88
CA MET A 138 16.03 12.32 0.44
C MET A 138 17.54 12.20 0.65
N ASN A 139 18.15 11.13 0.17
CA ASN A 139 19.59 10.88 0.28
C ASN A 139 20.41 11.56 -0.85
N GLY A 140 19.77 12.33 -1.73
CA GLY A 140 20.43 12.97 -2.87
C GLY A 140 20.96 11.98 -3.92
N VAL A 141 20.46 10.74 -3.91
CA VAL A 141 20.84 9.70 -4.87
C VAL A 141 19.97 9.86 -6.13
N VAL A 142 20.61 10.11 -7.27
CA VAL A 142 19.92 10.12 -8.56
C VAL A 142 19.80 8.67 -9.04
N LEU A 143 18.56 8.19 -9.15
CA LEU A 143 18.29 6.87 -9.72
C LEU A 143 18.46 6.90 -11.24
N ASP A 144 19.27 5.99 -11.76
CA ASP A 144 19.36 5.75 -13.20
C ASP A 144 18.10 5.05 -13.74
N GLY A 145 17.86 5.13 -15.05
CA GLY A 145 16.74 4.47 -15.71
C GLY A 145 16.69 2.96 -15.45
N GLY A 146 17.85 2.30 -15.36
CA GLY A 146 17.93 0.89 -14.97
C GLY A 146 17.41 0.63 -13.55
N GLN A 147 17.77 1.49 -12.60
CA GLN A 147 17.33 1.37 -11.20
C GLN A 147 15.83 1.60 -11.06
N ILE A 148 15.25 2.53 -11.82
CA ILE A 148 13.79 2.77 -11.82
C ILE A 148 13.04 1.52 -12.31
N VAL A 149 13.53 0.88 -13.38
CA VAL A 149 12.95 -0.36 -13.90
C VAL A 149 13.09 -1.49 -12.87
N THR A 150 14.24 -1.61 -12.21
CA THR A 150 14.44 -2.56 -11.12
C THR A 150 13.47 -2.32 -9.96
N VAL A 151 13.30 -1.07 -9.50
CA VAL A 151 12.33 -0.72 -8.46
C VAL A 151 10.92 -1.13 -8.85
N SER A 152 10.49 -0.80 -10.08
CA SER A 152 9.15 -1.14 -10.55
C SER A 152 8.92 -2.67 -10.59
N LEU A 153 9.85 -3.44 -11.16
CA LEU A 153 9.74 -4.90 -11.22
C LEU A 153 9.75 -5.53 -9.83
N THR A 154 10.66 -5.06 -8.96
CA THR A 154 10.83 -5.62 -7.62
C THR A 154 9.63 -5.30 -6.75
N ALA A 155 9.07 -4.09 -6.84
CA ALA A 155 7.83 -3.71 -6.15
C ALA A 155 6.64 -4.57 -6.60
N THR A 156 6.46 -4.80 -7.90
CA THR A 156 5.39 -5.67 -8.39
C THR A 156 5.56 -7.13 -7.96
N LEU A 157 6.78 -7.65 -7.96
CA LEU A 157 7.05 -9.02 -7.49
C LEU A 157 6.88 -9.15 -5.98
N ALA A 158 7.32 -8.14 -5.22
CA ALA A 158 7.20 -8.10 -3.77
C ALA A 158 5.73 -7.96 -3.33
N SER A 159 4.93 -7.17 -4.04
CA SER A 159 3.51 -6.99 -3.71
C SER A 159 2.69 -8.27 -3.86
N VAL A 160 3.04 -9.17 -4.80
CA VAL A 160 2.42 -10.49 -4.91
C VAL A 160 2.77 -11.40 -3.71
N GLY A 161 3.97 -11.22 -3.15
CA GLY A 161 4.46 -11.98 -2.00
C GLY A 161 4.09 -11.38 -0.64
N ALA A 162 3.56 -10.16 -0.61
CA ALA A 162 3.14 -9.50 0.62
C ALA A 162 1.90 -10.21 1.18
N ALA A 163 1.97 -10.62 2.45
CA ALA A 163 0.78 -11.09 3.14
C ALA A 163 -0.20 -9.92 3.34
N SER A 164 -1.52 -10.16 3.30
CA SER A 164 -2.57 -9.14 3.49
C SER A 164 -2.68 -8.63 4.94
N ILE A 165 -1.53 -8.41 5.61
CA ILE A 165 -1.39 -8.04 7.02
C ILE A 165 -0.54 -6.76 7.09
N PRO A 166 -0.92 -5.74 7.90
CA PRO A 166 -0.26 -4.44 7.94
C PRO A 166 1.25 -4.48 8.19
N SER A 167 1.77 -5.44 8.95
CA SER A 167 3.22 -5.54 9.23
C SER A 167 4.06 -6.14 8.10
N ALA A 168 3.46 -6.62 6.99
CA ALA A 168 4.20 -7.22 5.89
C ALA A 168 4.95 -6.19 5.02
N GLY A 169 4.42 -4.96 4.91
CA GLY A 169 4.97 -3.91 4.03
C GLY A 169 6.39 -3.46 4.38
N LEU A 170 6.80 -3.57 5.65
CA LEU A 170 8.16 -3.21 6.06
C LEU A 170 9.22 -4.17 5.53
N VAL A 171 8.90 -5.45 5.40
CA VAL A 171 9.84 -6.49 4.94
C VAL A 171 10.06 -6.38 3.43
N THR A 172 8.98 -6.17 2.69
CA THR A 172 9.02 -5.98 1.23
C THR A 172 9.72 -4.67 0.86
N MET A 173 9.49 -3.60 1.62
CA MET A 173 10.21 -2.34 1.42
C MET A 173 11.72 -2.48 1.62
N LEU A 174 12.15 -3.22 2.64
CA LEU A 174 13.56 -3.49 2.91
C LEU A 174 14.19 -4.28 1.76
N LEU A 175 13.48 -5.27 1.21
CA LEU A 175 13.91 -6.03 0.04
C LEU A 175 14.15 -5.10 -1.16
N ILE A 176 13.23 -4.19 -1.45
CA ILE A 176 13.33 -3.27 -2.60
C ILE A 176 14.53 -2.33 -2.42
N LEU A 177 14.70 -1.72 -1.25
CA LEU A 177 15.84 -0.82 -1.01
C LEU A 177 17.19 -1.54 -1.15
N THR A 178 17.29 -2.77 -0.65
CA THR A 178 18.51 -3.59 -0.82
C THR A 178 18.77 -3.96 -2.27
N ALA A 179 17.72 -4.20 -3.08
CA ALA A 179 17.85 -4.53 -4.49
C ALA A 179 18.42 -3.37 -5.33
N VAL A 180 18.13 -2.11 -4.95
CA VAL A 180 18.68 -0.91 -5.62
C VAL A 180 19.92 -0.33 -4.94
N GLY A 181 20.35 -0.90 -3.81
CA GLY A 181 21.53 -0.44 -3.06
C GLY A 181 21.31 0.84 -2.27
N LEU A 182 20.07 1.14 -1.86
CA LEU A 182 19.72 2.32 -1.08
C LEU A 182 19.84 2.06 0.44
N PRO A 183 20.16 3.09 1.25
CA PRO A 183 20.25 2.97 2.69
C PRO A 183 18.89 2.60 3.31
N THR A 184 18.88 1.60 4.19
CA THR A 184 17.66 1.05 4.82
C THR A 184 17.30 1.71 6.15
N GLU A 185 18.14 2.60 6.66
CA GLU A 185 17.95 3.28 7.95
C GLU A 185 16.76 4.25 7.95
N ASP A 186 16.34 4.68 6.75
CA ASP A 186 15.26 5.65 6.52
C ASP A 186 13.88 5.02 6.42
N ILE A 187 13.77 3.68 6.41
CA ILE A 187 12.46 2.96 6.47
C ILE A 187 11.67 3.39 7.72
N SER A 188 12.37 3.70 8.81
CA SER A 188 11.78 4.17 10.06
C SER A 188 10.93 5.44 9.90
N LEU A 189 11.21 6.28 8.90
CA LEU A 189 10.41 7.47 8.60
C LEU A 189 9.07 7.11 7.95
N LEU A 190 9.05 6.09 7.11
CA LEU A 190 7.84 5.61 6.43
C LEU A 190 6.86 4.98 7.42
N VAL A 191 7.37 4.22 8.40
CA VAL A 191 6.55 3.60 9.48
C VAL A 191 5.68 4.64 10.20
N ALA A 192 6.17 5.88 10.35
CA ALA A 192 5.44 6.93 11.05
C ALA A 192 4.19 7.43 10.30
N VAL A 193 4.14 7.24 8.98
CA VAL A 193 3.01 7.62 8.10
C VAL A 193 2.25 6.42 7.55
N ASP A 194 2.78 5.21 7.70
CA ASP A 194 2.20 3.94 7.25
C ASP A 194 0.80 3.67 7.82
N TRP A 195 0.50 4.17 9.02
CA TRP A 195 -0.84 4.02 9.61
C TRP A 195 -1.92 4.88 8.94
N LEU A 196 -1.51 5.88 8.17
CA LEU A 196 -2.39 6.87 7.53
C LEU A 196 -2.62 6.58 6.04
N LEU A 197 -1.74 5.80 5.42
CA LEU A 197 -1.74 5.43 4.00
C LEU A 197 -2.27 4.01 3.80
#